data_AF-A0A1Z8V301-F1
#
_entry.id   AF-A0A1Z8V301-F1
#
_cell.length_a   1.000
_cell.length_b   1.000
_cell.length_c   1.000
_cell.angle_alpha   90.00
_cell.angle_beta   90.00
_cell.angle_gamma   90.00
#
_symmetry.space_group_name_H-M   'P 1'
#
loop_
_entity.id
_entity.type
_entity.pdbx_description
1 polymer ?
#
loop_
_entity_poly.entity_id
_entity_poly.type
_entity_poly.pdbx_seq_one_letter_code
_entity_poly.pdbx_strand_id
1 'polypeptide(L)' 'MSVMQATSVAFETSCNFCVAVRRQVVTTLKPIFDGIVLGQQLRINYLVAQQLAGKGDYKGMTVGEVASLLNEKTI' A
#
# COMPACT_ATOMS: atom_id res chain seq x y z
N MET A 1 33.91 5.52 -34.87
CA MET A 1 33.28 4.91 -33.67
C MET A 1 32.50 3.70 -34.13
N SER A 2 32.83 2.51 -33.62
CA SER A 2 32.17 1.27 -34.04
C SER A 2 30.74 1.25 -33.52
N VAL A 3 29.80 0.83 -34.38
CA VAL A 3 28.35 0.82 -34.14
C VAL A 3 27.99 0.07 -32.84
N MET A 4 28.80 -0.92 -32.45
CA MET A 4 28.67 -1.69 -31.21
C MET A 4 28.80 -0.87 -29.92
N GLN A 5 29.64 0.16 -29.88
CA GLN A 5 29.76 1.05 -28.70
C GLN A 5 28.57 2.01 -28.59
N ALA A 6 28.00 2.45 -29.70
CA ALA A 6 26.83 3.32 -29.69
C ALA A 6 25.59 2.58 -29.19
N THR A 7 25.44 1.30 -29.56
CA THR A 7 24.34 0.45 -29.08
C THR A 7 24.44 0.14 -27.59
N SER A 8 25.64 -0.05 -27.03
CA SER A 8 25.80 -0.32 -25.59
C SER A 8 25.48 0.90 -24.73
N VAL A 9 25.94 2.09 -25.14
CA VAL A 9 25.69 3.35 -24.42
C VAL A 9 24.22 3.76 -24.49
N ALA A 10 23.56 3.58 -25.64
CA ALA A 10 22.13 3.83 -25.79
C ALA A 10 21.28 2.85 -24.95
N PHE A 11 21.70 1.59 -24.86
CA PHE A 11 21.02 0.59 -24.02
C PHE A 11 21.22 0.86 -22.53
N GLU A 12 22.41 1.26 -22.11
CA GLU A 12 22.72 1.59 -20.72
C GLU A 12 21.99 2.87 -20.26
N THR A 13 21.95 3.90 -21.11
CA THR A 13 21.22 5.15 -20.83
C THR A 13 19.70 4.95 -20.77
N SER A 14 19.13 4.17 -21.69
CA SER A 14 17.70 3.84 -21.66
C SER A 14 17.33 2.97 -20.46
N CYS A 15 18.17 2.00 -20.08
CA CYS A 15 17.96 1.21 -18.86
C CYS A 15 17.99 2.08 -17.60
N ASN A 16 18.98 2.98 -17.48
CA ASN A 16 19.08 3.91 -16.36
C ASN A 16 17.89 4.88 -16.30
N PHE A 17 17.39 5.35 -17.44
CA PHE A 17 16.18 6.15 -17.51
C PHE A 17 14.95 5.37 -17.04
N CYS A 18 14.76 4.13 -17.49
CA CYS A 18 13.66 3.27 -17.02
C CYS A 18 13.74 3.01 -15.50
N VAL A 19 14.93 2.78 -14.95
CA VAL A 19 15.13 2.61 -13.51
C VAL A 19 14.80 3.90 -12.76
N ALA A 20 15.22 5.06 -13.27
CA ALA A 20 14.92 6.36 -12.68
C ALA A 20 13.41 6.65 -12.68
N VAL A 21 12.74 6.43 -13.81
CA VAL A 21 11.27 6.57 -13.92
C VAL A 21 10.56 5.61 -12.99
N ARG A 22 10.95 4.33 -12.96
CA ARG A 22 10.37 3.34 -12.04
C ARG A 22 10.53 3.77 -10.59
N ARG A 23 11.73 4.24 -10.19
CA ARG A 23 11.95 4.77 -8.84
C ARG A 23 11.01 5.94 -8.57
N GLN A 24 10.96 6.93 -9.44
CA GLN A 24 10.08 8.09 -9.28
C GLN A 24 8.62 7.68 -9.11
N VAL A 25 8.13 6.77 -9.95
CA VAL A 25 6.77 6.24 -9.89
C VAL A 25 6.52 5.50 -8.57
N VAL A 26 7.43 4.63 -8.15
CA VAL A 26 7.31 3.90 -6.88
C VAL A 26 7.32 4.87 -5.70
N THR A 27 8.27 5.80 -5.63
CA THR A 27 8.37 6.75 -4.50
C THR A 27 7.14 7.66 -4.41
N THR A 28 6.52 8.00 -5.55
CA THR A 28 5.42 8.97 -5.58
C THR A 28 4.05 8.30 -5.48
N LEU A 29 3.80 7.24 -6.25
CA LEU A 29 2.48 6.62 -6.36
C LEU A 29 2.25 5.50 -5.37
N LYS A 30 3.30 4.76 -4.97
CA LYS A 30 3.17 3.68 -3.99
C LYS A 30 2.61 4.16 -2.64
N PRO A 31 3.12 5.23 -2.01
CA PRO A 31 2.57 5.67 -0.72
C PRO A 31 1.11 6.14 -0.84
N ILE A 32 0.73 6.73 -1.97
CA ILE A 32 -0.66 7.14 -2.24
C ILE A 32 -1.55 5.90 -2.31
N PHE A 33 -1.15 4.90 -3.10
CA PHE A 33 -1.90 3.66 -3.23
C PHE A 33 -2.01 2.90 -1.91
N ASP A 34 -0.89 2.75 -1.20
CA ASP A 34 -0.85 2.09 0.11
C ASP A 34 -1.76 2.84 1.11
N GLY A 35 -1.80 4.18 1.08
CA GLY A 35 -2.71 4.98 1.90
C GLY A 35 -4.18 4.78 1.56
N ILE A 36 -4.53 4.66 0.26
CA ILE A 36 -5.90 4.36 -0.17
C ILE A 36 -6.34 2.99 0.32
N VAL A 37 -5.47 1.97 0.14
CA VAL A 37 -5.74 0.61 0.59
C VAL A 37 -5.89 0.55 2.11
N LEU A 38 -5.02 1.23 2.85
CA LEU A 38 -5.11 1.34 4.31
C LEU A 38 -6.43 1.98 4.74
N GLY A 39 -6.83 3.08 4.11
CA GLY A 39 -8.10 3.74 4.40
C GLY A 39 -9.32 2.84 4.14
N GLN A 40 -9.29 2.05 3.06
CA GLN A 40 -10.32 1.06 2.78
C GLN A 40 -10.36 -0.04 3.84
N GLN A 41 -9.18 -0.56 4.24
CA GLN A 41 -9.07 -1.58 5.28
C GLN A 41 -9.64 -1.09 6.62
N LEU A 42 -9.25 0.12 7.06
CA LEU A 42 -9.75 0.75 8.29
C LEU A 42 -11.28 0.92 8.25
N ARG A 43 -11.82 1.34 7.10
CA ARG A 43 -13.27 1.49 6.92
C ARG A 43 -14.00 0.15 7.02
N ILE A 44 -13.48 -0.90 6.38
CA ILE A 44 -14.08 -2.24 6.43
C ILE A 44 -14.02 -2.78 7.87
N ASN A 45 -12.88 -2.66 8.54
CA ASN A 45 -12.72 -3.06 9.93
C ASN A 45 -13.73 -2.36 10.84
N TYR A 46 -13.97 -1.07 10.64
CA TYR A 46 -15.00 -0.34 11.40
C TYR A 46 -16.42 -0.85 11.12
N LEU A 47 -16.76 -1.17 9.87
CA LEU A 47 -18.08 -1.75 9.54
C LEU A 47 -18.27 -3.14 10.17
N VAL A 48 -17.22 -3.96 10.15
CA VAL A 48 -17.23 -5.27 10.81
C VAL A 48 -17.36 -5.09 12.33
N ALA A 49 -16.63 -4.13 12.91
CA ALA A 49 -16.75 -3.80 14.33
C ALA A 49 -18.17 -3.40 14.74
N GLN A 50 -18.90 -2.65 13.91
CA GLN A 50 -20.30 -2.33 14.18
C GLN A 50 -21.20 -3.57 14.29
N GLN A 51 -20.90 -4.61 13.50
CA GLN A 51 -21.67 -5.84 13.53
C GLN A 51 -21.29 -6.77 14.67
N LEU A 52 -20.04 -6.67 15.15
CA LEU A 52 -19.48 -7.52 16.21
C LEU A 52 -19.63 -6.93 17.60
N ALA A 53 -19.65 -5.59 17.74
CA ALA A 53 -19.76 -4.93 19.03
C ALA A 53 -20.98 -5.45 19.81
N GLY A 54 -20.74 -5.82 21.08
CA GLY A 54 -21.79 -6.37 21.94
C GLY A 54 -22.11 -7.85 21.71
N LYS A 55 -21.43 -8.55 20.79
CA LYS A 55 -21.66 -9.97 20.49
C LYS A 55 -20.46 -10.84 20.84
N GLY A 56 -20.74 -12.07 21.30
CA GLY A 56 -19.74 -13.11 21.54
C GLY A 56 -18.57 -12.60 22.38
N ASP A 57 -17.36 -12.76 21.85
CA ASP A 57 -16.10 -12.35 22.47
C ASP A 57 -15.95 -10.82 22.62
N TYR A 58 -16.78 -10.03 21.93
CA TYR A 58 -16.76 -8.55 21.92
C TYR A 58 -17.86 -7.94 22.80
N LYS A 59 -18.48 -8.72 23.68
CA LYS A 59 -19.54 -8.25 24.58
C LYS A 59 -18.99 -7.22 25.56
N GLY A 60 -19.65 -6.06 25.64
CA GLY A 60 -19.26 -4.96 26.52
C GLY A 60 -18.19 -4.01 25.93
N MET A 61 -17.64 -4.32 24.76
CA MET A 61 -16.76 -3.42 24.03
C MET A 61 -17.57 -2.46 23.15
N THR A 62 -17.07 -1.24 23.04
CA THR A 62 -17.52 -0.25 22.07
C THR A 62 -17.05 -0.60 20.66
N VAL A 63 -17.74 -0.07 19.65
CA VAL A 63 -17.34 -0.24 18.24
C VAL A 63 -15.90 0.22 18.00
N GLY A 64 -15.47 1.30 18.67
CA GLY A 64 -14.09 1.82 18.55
C GLY A 64 -13.04 0.84 19.06
N GLU A 65 -13.29 0.20 20.21
CA GLU A 65 -12.38 -0.81 20.77
C GLU A 65 -12.30 -2.06 19.89
N VAL A 66 -13.43 -2.54 19.38
CA VAL A 66 -13.46 -3.68 18.44
C VAL A 66 -12.75 -3.33 17.13
N ALA A 67 -12.97 -2.12 16.60
CA ALA A 67 -12.29 -1.66 15.39
C ALA A 67 -10.77 -1.56 15.60
N SER A 68 -10.32 -1.09 16.77
CA SER A 68 -8.90 -1.03 17.13
C SER A 68 -8.27 -2.43 17.16
N LEU A 69 -8.93 -3.40 17.79
CA LEU A 69 -8.47 -4.79 17.83
C LEU A 69 -8.41 -5.42 16.42
N LEU A 70 -9.37 -5.11 15.55
CA LEU A 70 -9.35 -5.58 14.16
C LEU A 70 -8.21 -4.95 13.37
N ASN A 71 -7.94 -3.67 13.60
CA ASN A 71 -6.82 -2.96 12.96
C ASN A 71 -5.47 -3.56 13.37
N GLU A 72 -5.24 -3.82 14.66
CA GLU A 72 -4.00 -4.46 15.15
C GLU A 72 -3.72 -5.85 14.55
N LYS A 73 -4.76 -6.56 14.10
CA LYS A 73 -4.61 -7.89 13.49
C LYS A 73 -4.41 -7.85 11.98
N THR A 74 -4.71 -6.74 11.32
CA THR A 74 -4.80 -6.65 9.85
C THR A 74 -3.85 -5.63 9.23
N ILE A 75 -3.25 -4.75 10.04
CA ILE A 75 -2.30 -3.71 9.66
C ILE A 75 -0.99 -3.98 10.39
#